data_AF-A0A8C0JCL4-F1
#
_entry.id   AF-A0A8C0JCL4-F1
#
_cell.length_a   1.000
_cell.length_b   1.000
_cell.length_c   1.000
_cell.angle_alpha   90.00
_cell.angle_beta   90.00
_cell.angle_gamma   90.00
#
_symmetry.space_group_name_H-M   'P 1'
#
loop_
_entity.id
_entity.type
_entity.pdbx_description
1 polymer ?
#
loop_
_entity_poly.entity_id
_entity_poly.type
_entity_poly.pdbx_seq_one_letter_code
_entity_poly.pdbx_strand_id
1 'polypeptide(L)'
;MNQVLYVYAPVSFSFAFYWLQTPEEGASTSIYAAVSPELEGVGGIYLYNEQRTKSTDVSYDEELQRRLWTESCKMTRISDVGCRDL
;
A
#
# COMPACT_ATOMS: atom_id res chain seq x y z
N MET A 1 -20.10 42.19 -12.99
CA MET A 1 -19.55 40.90 -13.48
C MET A 1 -18.67 40.27 -12.41
N ASN A 2 -19.23 39.44 -11.51
CA ASN A 2 -18.55 38.37 -10.76
C ASN A 2 -19.45 37.82 -9.63
N GLN A 3 -20.53 37.13 -10.02
CA GLN A 3 -21.38 36.36 -9.10
C GLN A 3 -21.48 34.88 -9.51
N VAL A 4 -20.74 34.45 -10.54
CA VAL A 4 -20.90 33.12 -11.17
C VAL A 4 -19.87 32.07 -10.72
N LEU A 5 -18.89 32.43 -9.89
CA LEU A 5 -17.81 31.51 -9.47
C LEU A 5 -18.16 30.66 -8.24
N TYR A 6 -19.20 31.00 -7.47
CA TYR A 6 -19.47 30.32 -6.19
C TYR A 6 -20.35 29.05 -6.31
N VAL A 7 -20.95 28.79 -7.47
CA VAL A 7 -21.90 27.68 -7.66
C VAL A 7 -21.21 26.36 -8.06
N TYR A 8 -19.93 26.40 -8.46
CA TYR A 8 -19.18 25.21 -8.92
C TYR A 8 -18.42 24.45 -7.81
N ALA A 9 -18.33 24.99 -6.60
CA ALA A 9 -17.58 24.39 -5.50
C ALA A 9 -18.20 23.12 -4.87
N PRO A 10 -19.54 22.96 -4.70
CA PRO A 10 -20.08 21.76 -4.05
C PRO A 10 -20.18 20.54 -4.98
N VAL A 11 -20.14 20.74 -6.30
CA VAL A 11 -20.29 19.66 -7.28
C VAL A 11 -18.99 18.85 -7.40
N SER A 12 -17.82 19.48 -7.24
CA SER A 12 -16.50 18.84 -7.36
C SER A 12 -16.23 17.80 -6.26
N PHE A 13 -16.65 18.08 -5.02
CA PHE A 13 -16.45 17.15 -3.90
C PHE A 13 -17.35 15.91 -3.98
N SER A 14 -18.52 16.04 -4.63
CA SER A 14 -19.52 14.97 -4.73
C SER A 14 -19.13 13.89 -5.76
N PHE A 15 -18.30 14.20 -6.75
CA PHE A 15 -17.83 13.23 -7.75
C PHE A 15 -16.69 12.33 -7.24
N ALA A 16 -15.84 12.83 -6.34
CA ALA A 16 -14.71 12.08 -5.80
C ALA A 16 -15.16 10.84 -4.99
N PHE A 17 -16.29 10.95 -4.27
CA PHE A 17 -16.82 9.86 -3.45
C PHE A 17 -17.32 8.67 -4.28
N TYR A 18 -17.82 8.92 -5.50
CA TYR A 18 -18.32 7.86 -6.38
C TYR A 18 -17.21 6.99 -6.99
N TRP A 19 -15.95 7.40 -6.90
CA TRP A 19 -14.81 6.74 -7.54
C TRP A 19 -13.89 6.01 -6.55
N LEU A 20 -14.24 6.01 -5.26
CA LEU A 20 -13.52 5.27 -4.23
C LEU A 20 -14.05 3.84 -4.13
N GLN A 21 -13.14 2.90 -3.89
CA GLN A 21 -13.51 1.52 -3.57
C GLN A 21 -14.30 1.48 -2.25
N THR A 22 -15.21 0.52 -2.16
CA THR A 22 -15.89 0.20 -0.91
C THR A 22 -14.90 -0.35 0.13
N PRO A 23 -15.20 -0.24 1.44
CA PRO A 23 -14.37 -0.85 2.47
C PRO A 23 -14.15 -2.35 2.26
N GLU A 24 -15.17 -3.06 1.79
CA GLU A 24 -15.11 -4.49 1.48
C GLU A 24 -14.14 -4.77 0.32
N GLU A 25 -14.22 -4.00 -0.77
CA GLU A 25 -13.28 -4.10 -1.90
C GLU A 25 -11.85 -3.76 -1.47
N GLY A 26 -11.65 -2.73 -0.65
CA GLY A 26 -10.32 -2.34 -0.17
C GLY A 26 -9.69 -3.38 0.77
N ALA A 27 -10.49 -4.09 1.57
CA ALA A 27 -10.01 -5.12 2.48
C ALA A 27 -9.72 -6.46 1.79
N SER A 28 -10.36 -6.74 0.66
CA SER A 28 -10.30 -8.00 -0.08
C SER A 28 -8.87 -8.55 -0.23
N THR A 29 -7.95 -7.74 -0.77
CA THR A 29 -6.56 -8.15 -1.04
C THR A 29 -5.79 -8.45 0.24
N SER A 30 -6.05 -7.70 1.32
CA SER A 30 -5.39 -7.94 2.62
C SER A 30 -5.87 -9.24 3.26
N ILE A 31 -7.17 -9.52 3.16
CA ILE A 31 -7.76 -10.78 3.64
C ILE A 31 -7.19 -11.95 2.84
N TYR A 32 -7.21 -11.86 1.50
CA TYR A 32 -6.64 -12.87 0.61
C TYR A 32 -5.18 -13.16 0.94
N ALA A 33 -4.35 -12.13 1.13
CA ALA A 33 -2.95 -12.27 1.50
C ALA A 33 -2.74 -12.99 2.84
N ALA A 34 -3.65 -12.79 3.80
CA ALA A 34 -3.53 -13.35 5.15
C ALA A 34 -4.03 -14.80 5.27
N VAL A 35 -5.01 -15.20 4.45
CA VAL A 35 -5.72 -16.49 4.63
C VAL A 35 -5.59 -17.46 3.47
N SER A 36 -5.07 -17.04 2.31
CA SER A 36 -4.98 -17.91 1.13
C SER A 36 -3.91 -18.99 1.32
N PRO A 37 -4.27 -20.30 1.25
CA PRO A 37 -3.30 -21.39 1.33
C PRO A 37 -2.26 -21.34 0.20
N GLU A 38 -2.61 -20.75 -0.94
CA GLU A 38 -1.73 -20.61 -2.10
C GLU A 38 -0.56 -19.63 -1.87
N LEU A 39 -0.65 -18.85 -0.79
CA LEU A 39 0.37 -17.89 -0.37
C LEU A 39 1.18 -18.39 0.83
N GLU A 40 0.88 -19.57 1.37
CA GLU A 40 1.67 -20.17 2.43
C GLU A 40 3.11 -20.40 1.96
N GLY A 41 4.07 -19.84 2.70
CA GLY A 41 5.50 -19.89 2.36
C GLY A 41 5.92 -19.02 1.17
N VAL A 42 4.99 -18.29 0.54
CA VAL A 42 5.28 -17.38 -0.59
C VAL A 42 5.41 -15.94 -0.07
N GLY A 43 6.64 -15.50 0.14
CA GLY A 43 6.96 -14.12 0.53
C GLY A 43 7.43 -13.24 -0.64
N GLY A 44 7.59 -11.93 -0.39
CA GLY A 44 8.24 -11.00 -1.32
C GLY A 44 7.45 -10.65 -2.60
N ILE A 45 6.17 -11.02 -2.66
CA ILE A 45 5.29 -10.70 -3.79
C ILE A 45 4.46 -9.46 -3.51
N TYR A 46 4.10 -8.74 -4.56
CA TYR A 46 3.15 -7.63 -4.50
C TYR A 46 1.80 -8.07 -5.07
N LEU A 47 0.72 -7.74 -4.35
CA LEU A 47 -0.64 -8.11 -4.72
C LEU A 47 -1.45 -6.84 -5.02
N TYR A 48 -2.21 -6.90 -6.11
CA TYR A 48 -3.16 -5.88 -6.52
C TYR A 48 -4.44 -6.57 -6.98
N ASN A 49 -5.58 -6.23 -6.35
CA ASN A 49 -6.87 -6.91 -6.57
C ASN A 49 -6.74 -8.44 -6.53
N GLU A 50 -6.13 -8.95 -5.45
CA GLU A 50 -5.89 -10.40 -5.21
C GLU A 50 -4.96 -11.09 -6.23
N GLN A 51 -4.37 -10.34 -7.17
CA GLN A 51 -3.50 -10.89 -8.21
C GLN A 51 -2.04 -10.47 -8.01
N ARG A 52 -1.13 -11.40 -8.28
CA ARG A 52 0.31 -11.15 -8.28
C ARG A 52 0.66 -10.16 -9.37
N THR A 53 1.13 -8.99 -8.98
CA THR A 53 1.46 -7.89 -9.88
C THR A 53 2.88 -7.42 -9.61
N LYS A 54 3.61 -7.05 -10.66
CA LYS A 54 4.96 -6.48 -10.50
C LYS A 54 4.85 -5.05 -9.99
N SER A 55 5.51 -4.75 -8.88
CA SER A 55 5.66 -3.38 -8.38
C SER A 55 6.77 -2.64 -9.16
N THR A 56 7.02 -1.38 -8.79
CA THR A 56 8.08 -0.57 -9.40
C THR A 56 9.44 -1.24 -9.24
N ASP A 57 10.31 -1.19 -10.25
CA ASP A 57 11.62 -1.88 -10.24
C ASP A 57 12.48 -1.53 -9.02
N VAL A 58 12.44 -0.27 -8.57
CA VAL A 58 13.17 0.20 -7.38
C VAL A 58 12.78 -0.54 -6.09
N SER A 59 11.56 -1.09 -6.01
CA SER A 59 11.14 -1.82 -4.82
C SER A 59 11.88 -3.16 -4.66
N TYR A 60 12.55 -3.64 -5.71
CA TYR A 60 13.30 -4.90 -5.69
C TYR A 60 14.81 -4.68 -5.45
N ASP A 61 15.26 -3.44 -5.27
CA ASP A 61 16.65 -3.14 -4.91
C ASP A 61 16.92 -3.53 -3.45
N GLU A 62 17.55 -4.69 -3.26
CA GLU A 62 17.91 -5.23 -1.94
C GLU A 62 18.84 -4.31 -1.14
N GLU A 63 19.70 -3.53 -1.81
CA GLU A 63 20.58 -2.58 -1.12
C GLU A 63 19.78 -1.43 -0.54
N LEU A 64 18.86 -0.89 -1.33
CA LEU A 64 17.97 0.17 -0.89
C LEU A 64 17.05 -0.31 0.25
N GLN A 65 16.48 -1.51 0.13
CA GLN A 65 15.63 -2.11 1.17
C GLN A 65 16.37 -2.20 2.51
N ARG A 66 17.60 -2.73 2.52
CA ARG A 66 18.42 -2.87 3.74
C ARG A 66 18.77 -1.51 4.35
N ARG A 67 19.12 -0.53 3.51
CA ARG A 67 19.42 0.83 3.95
C ARG A 67 18.20 1.48 4.58
N LEU A 68 17.04 1.37 3.93
CA LEU A 68 15.78 1.89 4.44
C LEU A 68 15.41 1.26 5.80
N TRP A 69 15.56 -0.06 5.92
CA TRP A 69 15.32 -0.76 7.18
C TRP A 69 16.25 -0.27 8.29
N THR A 70 17.55 -0.17 8.00
CA THR A 70 18.56 0.31 8.97
C THR A 70 18.24 1.71 9.48
N GLU A 71 17.91 2.65 8.60
CA GLU A 71 17.54 4.01 9.00
C GLU A 71 16.22 4.03 9.79
N SER A 72 15.24 3.21 9.41
CA SER A 72 13.97 3.09 10.14
C SER A 72 14.17 2.57 11.57
N CYS A 73 15.03 1.57 11.75
CA CYS A 73 15.43 1.05 13.06
C CYS A 73 16.12 2.14 13.91
N LYS A 74 17.02 2.94 13.32
CA LYS A 74 17.66 4.07 14.02
C LYS A 74 16.64 5.11 14.48
N MET A 75 15.67 5.45 13.63
CA MET A 75 14.62 6.43 13.93
C MET A 75 13.70 5.96 15.07
N THR A 76 13.33 4.68 15.06
CA THR A 76 12.45 4.09 16.08
C THR A 76 13.18 3.62 17.33
N ARG A 77 14.53 3.65 17.32
CA ARG A 77 15.41 3.12 18.37
C ARG A 77 15.17 1.63 18.66
N ILE A 78 14.82 0.87 17.62
CA ILE A 78 14.67 -0.59 17.69
C ILE A 78 15.94 -1.24 17.14
N SER A 79 16.45 -2.24 17.85
CA SER A 79 17.59 -3.04 17.42
C SER A 79 17.18 -4.08 16.37
N ASP A 80 17.98 -4.25 15.32
CA ASP A 80 17.76 -5.12 14.14
C ASP A 80 17.82 -6.65 14.44
N VAL A 81 17.61 -7.07 15.68
CA VAL A 81 17.95 -8.42 16.19
C VAL A 81 17.02 -9.53 15.68
N GLY A 82 16.02 -9.22 14.86
CA GLY A 82 14.93 -10.16 14.55
C GLY A 82 14.94 -10.82 13.16
N CYS A 83 15.78 -10.39 12.21
CA CYS A 83 15.60 -10.76 10.80
C CYS A 83 16.61 -11.79 10.25
N ARG A 84 17.57 -12.25 11.06
CA ARG A 84 18.60 -13.18 10.58
C ARG A 84 18.21 -14.66 10.73
N ASP A 85 17.14 -14.95 11.47
CA ASP A 85 16.73 -16.30 11.90
C ASP A 85 15.25 -16.67 11.56
N LEU A 86 14.61 -15.92 10.66
CA LEU A 86 13.32 -16.30 10.04
C LEU A 86 13.50 -16.38 8.52
#